data_AF-A0A0R3SRW8-F1
#
_entry.id   AF-A0A0R3SRW8-F1
#
_cell.length_a   1.000
_cell.length_b   1.000
_cell.length_c   1.000
_cell.angle_alpha   90.00
_cell.angle_beta   90.00
_cell.angle_gamma   90.00
#
_symmetry.space_group_name_H-M   'P 1'
#
loop_
_entity.id
_entity.type
_entity.pdbx_description
1 polymer ?
#
loop_
_entity_poly.entity_id
_entity_poly.type
_entity_poly.pdbx_seq_one_letter_code
_entity_poly.pdbx_strand_id
1 'polypeptide(L)'
;LRCQSVDFLRELESRFVAWSSRLDSASRHRHASSSSSAAATSASAVSTAGSATGSTGSGSGSSADVRGSGETSTTHAAPVRIGDLFVTNLKMLQLYRAYLRETESLIIDIERLVRNRASFQAKMQPFEAQKSCYLPFYAFLLKPMHRLLQYRSVLERLMRHYSESNLDMQDCRVAHARLLDTIQSQWDSYKRCENLYKSLEVECDLVGVQQTSSSESGDEKGWLASRNRQFIREGLLQKLSKKGYQQRMFFLFSDQLIYASRTNSSYLQFKVHGQFPLQDLMVEEAESTMSFTVYSGNRCFVVAAPSEWQRDRWLEDISRAILAAKTTAPLPPPPPASAASLLLGGYSTNSTILDEDDDAKSERSEVSTGQSSSQDAGKILHRATTSVHVCWHRSSTFSMSDILRANEYQTSGYLLRKFKNSNGWQKLWVVFTQLCLFFHKSYQDTFPLASLPLLGYNITTPSPEDNIRKEFVFKLQFKNHVYFFRDDSQTSFER
;
A
#
# COMPACT_ATOMS: atom_id res chain seq x y z
N LEU A 1 -17.05 -23.63 -4.19
CA LEU A 1 -16.14 -22.50 -3.90
C LEU A 1 -15.80 -21.69 -5.16
N ARG A 2 -14.98 -22.15 -6.12
CA ARG A 2 -14.62 -21.34 -7.31
C ARG A 2 -15.81 -20.89 -8.18
N CYS A 3 -16.75 -21.79 -8.49
CA CYS A 3 -17.97 -21.41 -9.24
C CYS A 3 -18.86 -20.45 -8.46
N GLN A 4 -19.06 -20.70 -7.17
CA GLN A 4 -19.83 -19.82 -6.27
C GLN A 4 -19.20 -18.41 -6.17
N SER A 5 -17.87 -18.29 -6.20
CA SER A 5 -17.18 -17.00 -6.24
C SER A 5 -17.36 -16.28 -7.58
N VAL A 6 -17.33 -17.01 -8.70
CA VAL A 6 -17.55 -16.42 -10.04
C VAL A 6 -19.01 -15.94 -10.20
N ASP A 7 -19.98 -16.74 -9.76
CA ASP A 7 -21.39 -16.38 -9.81
C ASP A 7 -21.68 -15.18 -8.90
N PHE A 8 -21.07 -15.15 -7.71
CA PHE A 8 -21.14 -13.99 -6.81
C PHE A 8 -20.53 -12.73 -7.44
N LEU A 9 -19.37 -12.82 -8.10
CA LEU A 9 -18.74 -11.67 -8.75
C LEU A 9 -19.59 -11.13 -9.91
N ARG A 10 -20.19 -12.02 -10.72
CA ARG A 10 -21.13 -11.63 -11.80
C ARG A 10 -22.38 -10.97 -11.25
N GLU A 11 -22.94 -11.50 -10.17
CA GLU A 11 -24.07 -10.89 -9.48
C GLU A 11 -23.71 -9.50 -8.92
N LEU A 12 -22.52 -9.35 -8.35
CA LEU A 12 -22.04 -8.07 -7.85
C LEU A 12 -21.85 -7.05 -8.97
N GLU A 13 -21.29 -7.47 -10.10
CA GLU A 13 -21.12 -6.63 -11.29
C GLU A 13 -22.48 -6.18 -11.85
N SER A 14 -23.43 -7.11 -11.99
CA SER A 14 -24.81 -6.81 -12.38
C SER A 14 -25.47 -5.78 -11.45
N ARG A 15 -25.31 -5.96 -10.14
CA ARG A 15 -25.85 -5.04 -9.13
C ARG A 15 -25.17 -3.68 -9.13
N PHE A 16 -23.86 -3.63 -9.38
CA PHE A 16 -23.13 -2.37 -9.51
C PHE A 16 -23.55 -1.61 -10.77
N VAL A 17 -23.72 -2.30 -11.90
CA VAL A 17 -24.24 -1.72 -13.14
C VAL A 17 -25.65 -1.17 -12.93
N ALA A 18 -26.52 -1.94 -12.26
CA ALA A 18 -27.87 -1.49 -11.91
C ALA A 18 -27.86 -0.27 -10.99
N TRP A 19 -26.97 -0.24 -10.00
CA TRP A 19 -26.80 0.90 -9.09
C TRP A 19 -26.25 2.14 -9.82
N SER A 20 -25.23 1.99 -10.67
CA SER A 20 -24.66 3.08 -11.47
C SER A 20 -25.72 3.67 -12.40
N SER A 21 -26.51 2.82 -13.05
CA SER A 21 -27.61 3.25 -13.92
C SER A 21 -28.68 4.03 -13.14
N ARG A 22 -28.99 3.62 -11.90
CA ARG A 22 -29.89 4.37 -11.01
C ARG A 22 -29.30 5.72 -10.61
N LEU A 23 -28.00 5.78 -10.28
CA LEU A 23 -27.31 7.01 -9.95
C LEU A 23 -27.33 8.01 -11.13
N ASP A 24 -27.06 7.53 -12.34
CA ASP A 24 -27.12 8.33 -13.57
C ASP A 24 -28.54 8.81 -13.88
N SER A 25 -29.55 7.98 -13.62
CA SER A 25 -30.95 8.39 -13.79
C SER A 25 -31.36 9.46 -12.76
N ALA A 26 -30.89 9.33 -11.51
CA ALA A 26 -31.15 10.29 -10.45
C ALA A 26 -30.43 11.64 -10.68
N SER A 27 -29.21 11.62 -11.24
CA SER A 27 -28.48 12.86 -11.59
C SER A 27 -29.14 13.60 -12.75
N ARG A 28 -29.60 12.89 -13.78
CA ARG A 28 -30.36 13.46 -14.91
C ARG A 28 -31.70 14.04 -14.45
N HIS A 29 -32.42 13.38 -13.55
CA HIS A 29 -33.66 13.90 -12.99
C HIS A 29 -33.46 15.18 -12.16
N ARG A 30 -32.35 15.30 -11.41
CA ARG A 30 -32.02 16.55 -10.69
C ARG A 30 -31.70 17.72 -11.63
N HIS A 31 -31.02 17.45 -12.75
CA HIS A 31 -30.77 18.46 -13.78
C HIS A 31 -32.03 18.84 -14.57
N ALA A 32 -32.93 17.89 -14.83
CA ALA A 32 -34.21 18.16 -15.45
C ALA A 32 -35.12 18.99 -14.52
N SER A 33 -35.19 18.65 -13.23
CA SER A 33 -36.01 19.37 -12.25
C SER A 33 -35.50 20.80 -11.98
N SER A 34 -34.18 21.03 -12.02
CA SER A 34 -33.61 22.37 -11.88
C SER A 34 -33.81 23.24 -13.12
N SER A 35 -33.83 22.63 -14.32
CA SER A 35 -34.18 23.32 -15.56
C SER A 35 -35.67 23.68 -15.67
N SER A 36 -36.57 22.84 -15.12
CA SER A 36 -38.01 23.13 -15.08
C SER A 36 -38.40 24.14 -14.00
N SER A 37 -37.68 24.19 -12.87
CA SER A 37 -37.92 25.20 -11.83
C SER A 37 -37.49 26.61 -12.29
N ALA A 38 -36.47 26.71 -13.15
CA ALA A 38 -36.04 27.96 -13.76
C ALA A 38 -37.03 28.49 -14.82
N ALA A 39 -37.75 27.61 -15.51
CA ALA A 39 -38.82 28.00 -16.44
C ALA A 39 -40.08 28.48 -15.71
N ALA A 40 -40.46 27.83 -14.59
CA ALA A 40 -41.67 28.15 -13.84
C ALA A 40 -41.60 29.48 -13.05
N THR A 41 -40.39 30.01 -12.77
CA THR A 41 -40.23 31.29 -12.06
C THR A 41 -40.35 32.52 -12.97
N SER A 42 -40.52 32.34 -14.28
CA SER A 42 -40.65 33.44 -15.25
C SER A 42 -42.09 33.79 -15.65
N ALA A 43 -43.11 33.09 -15.14
CA ALA A 43 -44.50 33.20 -15.61
C ALA A 43 -45.54 33.59 -14.54
N SER A 44 -45.15 34.17 -13.40
CA SER A 44 -46.08 34.54 -12.32
C SER A 44 -45.72 35.89 -11.70
N ALA A 45 -46.07 36.98 -12.39
CA ALA A 45 -46.03 38.33 -11.82
C ALA A 45 -46.96 39.29 -12.58
N VAL A 46 -48.27 39.05 -12.61
CA VAL A 46 -49.28 40.09 -12.89
C VAL A 46 -50.59 39.80 -12.12
N SER A 47 -51.18 40.87 -11.58
CA SER A 47 -52.56 41.08 -11.08
C SER A 47 -52.96 40.74 -9.63
N THR A 48 -52.68 41.70 -8.74
CA THR A 48 -53.62 42.56 -7.96
C THR A 48 -54.88 41.99 -7.27
N ALA A 49 -54.87 42.14 -5.94
CA ALA A 49 -55.89 42.56 -4.95
C ALA A 49 -57.42 42.41 -5.18
N GLY A 50 -58.11 41.92 -4.14
CA GLY A 50 -59.54 42.11 -3.88
C GLY A 50 -59.97 41.52 -2.52
N SER A 51 -60.57 42.34 -1.67
CA SER A 51 -60.86 42.11 -0.23
C SER A 51 -62.16 41.35 0.09
N ALA A 52 -62.23 40.90 1.36
CA ALA A 52 -63.37 41.01 2.30
C ALA A 52 -64.38 39.82 2.54
N THR A 53 -64.41 39.41 3.83
CA THR A 53 -65.57 39.18 4.75
C THR A 53 -66.43 37.89 4.74
N GLY A 54 -66.75 37.41 5.96
CA GLY A 54 -67.96 36.65 6.36
C GLY A 54 -67.73 35.17 6.74
N SER A 55 -67.56 34.80 8.03
CA SER A 55 -68.58 34.43 9.05
C SER A 55 -69.11 32.98 9.01
N THR A 56 -68.74 32.23 10.05
CA THR A 56 -69.50 31.23 10.87
C THR A 56 -70.44 30.18 10.24
N GLY A 57 -70.26 28.91 10.64
CA GLY A 57 -71.30 27.89 10.60
C GLY A 57 -70.81 26.47 10.93
N SER A 58 -71.21 25.95 12.09
CA SER A 58 -71.02 24.57 12.57
C SER A 58 -72.08 23.62 12.02
N GLY A 59 -71.75 22.33 11.82
CA GLY A 59 -72.74 21.29 11.49
C GLY A 59 -72.14 19.95 11.08
N SER A 60 -72.40 18.93 11.90
CA SER A 60 -72.06 17.52 11.77
C SER A 60 -72.89 16.74 10.73
N GLY A 61 -72.33 15.66 10.18
CA GLY A 61 -73.12 14.46 9.79
C GLY A 61 -72.95 13.91 8.36
N SER A 62 -72.13 12.86 8.26
CA SER A 62 -72.24 11.68 7.39
C SER A 62 -72.97 11.72 6.04
N SER A 63 -72.25 11.40 4.96
CA SER A 63 -72.64 10.32 4.03
C SER A 63 -71.49 9.93 3.10
N ALA A 64 -71.38 8.62 2.88
CA ALA A 64 -70.39 7.97 2.05
C ALA A 64 -70.60 8.31 0.57
N ASP A 65 -69.51 8.60 -0.12
CA ASP A 65 -69.44 8.41 -1.57
C ASP A 65 -68.07 7.83 -1.95
N VAL A 66 -68.12 6.57 -2.37
CA VAL A 66 -67.03 5.80 -2.95
C VAL A 66 -66.82 6.32 -4.37
N ARG A 67 -65.71 7.04 -4.59
CA ARG A 67 -65.13 7.20 -5.93
C ARG A 67 -63.65 6.89 -5.86
N GLY A 68 -63.30 5.75 -6.46
CA GLY A 68 -61.93 5.27 -6.57
C GLY A 68 -61.03 6.28 -7.27
N SER A 69 -60.17 6.91 -6.50
CA SER A 69 -58.93 7.48 -6.99
C SER A 69 -57.93 6.34 -7.12
N GLY A 70 -57.68 5.90 -8.35
CA GLY A 70 -56.61 4.98 -8.66
C GLY A 70 -55.32 5.51 -8.07
N GLU A 71 -54.75 4.78 -7.11
CA GLU A 71 -53.39 4.94 -6.67
C GLU A 71 -52.50 4.73 -7.89
N THR A 72 -52.11 5.82 -8.54
CA THR A 72 -50.87 5.82 -9.31
C THR A 72 -49.78 5.56 -8.30
N SER A 73 -49.39 4.29 -8.14
CA SER A 73 -48.18 3.88 -7.47
C SER A 73 -46.99 4.47 -8.24
N THR A 74 -46.73 5.76 -8.07
CA THR A 74 -45.42 6.34 -8.33
C THR A 74 -44.48 5.64 -7.35
N THR A 75 -43.87 4.56 -7.81
CA THR A 75 -42.74 3.91 -7.15
C THR A 75 -41.63 4.95 -7.14
N HIS A 76 -41.62 5.83 -6.14
CA HIS A 76 -40.47 6.67 -5.85
C HIS A 76 -39.31 5.71 -5.62
N ALA A 77 -38.45 5.56 -6.63
CA ALA A 77 -37.28 4.72 -6.52
C ALA A 77 -36.52 5.15 -5.26
N ALA A 78 -36.37 4.22 -4.30
CA ALA A 78 -35.76 4.50 -3.02
C ALA A 78 -34.42 5.23 -3.25
N PRO A 79 -34.12 6.28 -2.46
CA PRO A 79 -32.92 7.07 -2.64
C PRO A 79 -31.70 6.16 -2.65
N VAL A 80 -30.82 6.37 -3.62
CA VAL A 80 -29.59 5.60 -3.78
C VAL A 80 -28.70 5.85 -2.57
N ARG A 81 -28.47 4.78 -1.80
CA ARG A 81 -27.63 4.76 -0.61
C ARG A 81 -26.32 4.04 -0.92
N ILE A 82 -25.29 4.28 -0.11
CA ILE A 82 -23.96 3.66 -0.27
C ILE A 82 -23.77 2.58 0.81
N GLY A 83 -24.25 2.84 2.03
CA GLY A 83 -24.19 1.89 3.13
C GLY A 83 -24.89 0.58 2.83
N ASP A 84 -26.05 0.61 2.17
CA ASP A 84 -26.80 -0.59 1.76
C ASP A 84 -25.99 -1.50 0.81
N LEU A 85 -25.17 -0.93 -0.09
CA LEU A 85 -24.24 -1.66 -0.92
C LEU A 85 -23.16 -2.35 -0.09
N PHE A 86 -22.60 -1.66 0.91
CA PHE A 86 -21.62 -2.28 1.80
C PHE A 86 -22.24 -3.43 2.59
N VAL A 87 -23.40 -3.21 3.21
CA VAL A 87 -24.14 -4.22 3.99
C VAL A 87 -24.44 -5.46 3.15
N THR A 88 -24.92 -5.25 1.92
CA THR A 88 -25.18 -6.32 0.97
C THR A 88 -23.94 -7.18 0.72
N ASN A 89 -22.78 -6.55 0.56
CA ASN A 89 -21.54 -7.19 0.18
C ASN A 89 -20.73 -7.74 1.36
N LEU A 90 -21.23 -7.64 2.59
CA LEU A 90 -20.55 -8.16 3.79
C LEU A 90 -20.24 -9.66 3.72
N LYS A 91 -21.00 -10.43 2.94
CA LYS A 91 -20.73 -11.86 2.71
C LYS A 91 -19.34 -12.11 2.11
N MET A 92 -18.79 -11.15 1.36
CA MET A 92 -17.44 -11.24 0.82
C MET A 92 -16.35 -11.25 1.90
N LEU A 93 -16.60 -10.70 3.08
CA LEU A 93 -15.59 -10.64 4.14
C LEU A 93 -15.06 -12.03 4.53
N GLN A 94 -15.84 -13.10 4.34
CA GLN A 94 -15.38 -14.46 4.55
C GLN A 94 -14.30 -14.89 3.55
N LEU A 95 -14.42 -14.46 2.29
CA LEU A 95 -13.39 -14.70 1.27
C LEU A 95 -12.09 -13.95 1.62
N TYR A 96 -12.20 -12.71 2.09
CA TYR A 96 -11.04 -11.96 2.57
C TYR A 96 -10.39 -12.67 3.78
N ARG A 97 -11.17 -13.14 4.75
CA ARG A 97 -10.64 -13.88 5.91
C ARG A 97 -9.85 -15.13 5.51
N ALA A 98 -10.36 -15.91 4.56
CA ALA A 98 -9.65 -17.09 4.06
C ALA A 98 -8.35 -16.68 3.35
N TYR A 99 -8.44 -15.72 2.43
CA TYR A 99 -7.28 -15.22 1.68
C TYR A 99 -6.18 -14.69 2.61
N LEU A 100 -6.50 -13.83 3.57
CA LEU A 100 -5.53 -13.21 4.48
C LEU A 100 -4.81 -14.20 5.40
N ARG A 101 -5.47 -15.33 5.71
CA ARG A 101 -4.88 -16.41 6.51
C ARG A 101 -3.87 -17.23 5.70
N GLU A 102 -4.12 -17.40 4.41
CA GLU A 102 -3.31 -18.24 3.51
C GLU A 102 -2.21 -17.45 2.77
N THR A 103 -2.33 -16.13 2.68
CA THR A 103 -1.42 -15.27 1.90
C THR A 103 0.05 -15.41 2.32
N GLU A 104 0.32 -15.53 3.63
CA GLU A 104 1.68 -15.73 4.15
C GLU A 104 2.29 -17.02 3.60
N SER A 105 1.56 -18.14 3.67
CA SER A 105 2.00 -19.43 3.11
C SER A 105 2.17 -19.35 1.60
N LEU A 106 1.23 -18.69 0.91
CA LEU A 106 1.29 -18.53 -0.54
C LEU A 106 2.56 -17.79 -0.99
N ILE A 107 2.93 -16.69 -0.32
CA ILE A 107 4.16 -15.95 -0.63
C ILE A 107 5.38 -16.85 -0.45
N ILE A 108 5.43 -17.58 0.67
CA ILE A 108 6.54 -18.51 0.97
C ILE A 108 6.64 -19.60 -0.09
N ASP A 109 5.53 -20.23 -0.47
CA ASP A 109 5.51 -21.32 -1.44
C ASP A 109 5.94 -20.83 -2.84
N ILE A 110 5.51 -19.63 -3.24
CA ILE A 110 5.99 -19.00 -4.48
C ILE A 110 7.49 -18.73 -4.39
N GLU A 111 7.98 -18.15 -3.30
CA GLU A 111 9.41 -17.85 -3.13
C GLU A 111 10.26 -19.13 -3.15
N ARG A 112 9.81 -20.22 -2.52
CA ARG A 112 10.46 -21.54 -2.61
C ARG A 112 10.55 -22.01 -4.06
N LEU A 113 9.48 -21.86 -4.84
CA LEU A 113 9.48 -22.21 -6.26
C LEU A 113 10.45 -21.33 -7.06
N VAL A 114 10.51 -20.03 -6.78
CA VAL A 114 11.45 -19.09 -7.42
C VAL A 114 12.90 -19.47 -7.13
N ARG A 115 13.23 -19.86 -5.89
CA ARG A 115 14.60 -20.20 -5.51
C ARG A 115 15.03 -21.60 -5.96
N ASN A 116 14.13 -22.58 -5.86
CA ASN A 116 14.48 -23.99 -6.07
C ASN A 116 14.28 -24.46 -7.51
N ARG A 117 13.54 -23.72 -8.34
CA ARG A 117 13.27 -24.08 -9.74
C ARG A 117 13.68 -22.97 -10.70
N ALA A 118 14.85 -23.15 -11.33
CA ALA A 118 15.36 -22.25 -12.35
C ALA A 118 14.35 -21.97 -13.49
N SER A 119 13.56 -22.98 -13.89
CA SER A 119 12.51 -22.83 -14.91
C SER A 119 11.34 -21.93 -14.47
N PHE A 120 11.04 -21.86 -13.17
CA PHE A 120 10.04 -20.96 -12.62
C PHE A 120 10.62 -19.55 -12.46
N GLN A 121 11.85 -19.44 -11.94
CA GLN A 121 12.58 -18.17 -11.86
C GLN A 121 12.69 -17.48 -13.23
N ALA A 122 13.05 -18.24 -14.27
CA ALA A 122 13.16 -17.75 -15.65
C ALA A 122 11.83 -17.23 -16.23
N LYS A 123 10.68 -17.64 -15.67
CA LYS A 123 9.35 -17.11 -16.03
C LYS A 123 8.95 -15.90 -15.18
N MET A 124 9.30 -15.91 -13.89
CA MET A 124 8.99 -14.80 -12.98
C MET A 124 9.78 -13.53 -13.35
N GLN A 125 11.06 -13.70 -13.70
CA GLN A 125 11.95 -12.61 -14.04
C GLN A 125 11.43 -11.68 -15.17
N PRO A 126 11.02 -12.19 -16.36
CA PRO A 126 10.48 -11.34 -17.41
C PRO A 126 9.10 -10.80 -17.07
N PHE A 127 8.32 -11.51 -16.23
CA PHE A 127 7.01 -11.03 -15.77
C PHE A 127 7.15 -9.77 -14.90
N GLU A 128 8.07 -9.77 -13.93
CA GLU A 128 8.34 -8.58 -13.12
C GLU A 128 8.92 -7.41 -13.91
N ALA A 129 9.58 -7.68 -15.05
CA ALA A 129 10.10 -6.64 -15.94
C ALA A 129 9.01 -5.97 -16.82
N GLN A 130 7.77 -6.50 -16.82
CA GLN A 130 6.67 -5.90 -17.59
C GLN A 130 6.22 -4.58 -16.96
N LYS A 131 5.86 -3.60 -17.81
CA LYS A 131 5.38 -2.28 -17.36
C LYS A 131 4.09 -2.35 -16.53
N SER A 132 3.25 -3.36 -16.77
CA SER A 132 2.04 -3.64 -15.99
C SER A 132 2.36 -4.06 -14.56
N CYS A 133 3.52 -4.66 -14.32
CA CYS A 133 3.99 -5.07 -12.99
C CYS A 133 4.73 -3.93 -12.30
N TYR A 134 4.17 -2.71 -12.27
CA TYR A 134 4.85 -1.49 -11.81
C TYR A 134 5.22 -1.45 -10.31
N LEU A 135 4.90 -2.52 -9.56
CA LEU A 135 5.33 -2.78 -8.20
C LEU A 135 5.99 -4.18 -8.15
N PRO A 136 6.84 -4.46 -7.16
CA PRO A 136 7.31 -5.84 -6.92
C PRO A 136 6.13 -6.81 -6.83
N PHE A 137 6.27 -8.01 -7.40
CA PHE A 137 5.13 -8.93 -7.59
C PHE A 137 4.35 -9.20 -6.29
N TYR A 138 5.07 -9.48 -5.21
CA TYR A 138 4.47 -9.77 -3.90
C TYR A 138 3.65 -8.61 -3.32
N ALA A 139 3.93 -7.36 -3.71
CA ALA A 139 3.14 -6.21 -3.29
C ALA A 139 1.69 -6.27 -3.77
N PHE A 140 1.43 -6.94 -4.91
CA PHE A 140 0.07 -7.14 -5.41
C PHE A 140 -0.73 -8.12 -4.55
N LEU A 141 -0.09 -9.12 -3.95
CA LEU A 141 -0.75 -10.11 -3.09
C LEU A 141 -1.27 -9.49 -1.78
N LEU A 142 -0.72 -8.35 -1.37
CA LEU A 142 -1.13 -7.59 -0.18
C LEU A 142 -2.32 -6.65 -0.43
N LYS A 143 -2.61 -6.32 -1.71
CA LYS A 143 -3.66 -5.34 -2.08
C LYS A 143 -5.06 -5.68 -1.55
N PRO A 144 -5.50 -6.96 -1.49
CA PRO A 144 -6.78 -7.29 -0.88
C PRO A 144 -6.89 -6.81 0.58
N MET A 145 -5.81 -6.86 1.36
CA MET A 145 -5.83 -6.34 2.74
C MET A 145 -5.89 -4.82 2.76
N HIS A 146 -5.06 -4.14 1.96
CA HIS A 146 -5.07 -2.68 1.85
C HIS A 146 -6.46 -2.17 1.48
N ARG A 147 -7.18 -2.90 0.62
CA ARG A 147 -8.52 -2.54 0.21
C ARG A 147 -9.52 -2.52 1.37
N LEU A 148 -9.41 -3.44 2.33
CA LEU A 148 -10.25 -3.42 3.54
C LEU A 148 -9.97 -2.17 4.39
N LEU A 149 -8.70 -1.78 4.53
CA LEU A 149 -8.32 -0.55 5.23
C LEU A 149 -8.95 0.69 4.58
N GLN A 150 -8.99 0.72 3.24
CA GLN A 150 -9.65 1.80 2.51
C GLN A 150 -11.16 1.83 2.71
N TYR A 151 -11.83 0.68 2.69
CA TYR A 151 -13.26 0.61 2.99
C TYR A 151 -13.58 1.13 4.39
N ARG A 152 -12.74 0.81 5.39
CA ARG A 152 -12.89 1.30 6.76
C ARG A 152 -12.80 2.83 6.78
N SER A 153 -11.73 3.37 6.20
CA SER A 153 -11.49 4.82 6.14
C SER A 153 -12.62 5.57 5.43
N VAL A 154 -13.12 5.04 4.31
CA VAL A 154 -14.25 5.63 3.58
C VAL A 154 -15.52 5.63 4.41
N LEU A 155 -15.87 4.52 5.07
CA LEU A 155 -17.06 4.43 5.93
C LEU A 155 -16.96 5.39 7.14
N GLU A 156 -15.80 5.48 7.78
CA GLU A 156 -15.57 6.44 8.86
C GLU A 156 -15.79 7.88 8.40
N ARG A 157 -15.28 8.22 7.22
CA ARG A 157 -15.46 9.56 6.64
C ARG A 157 -16.91 9.84 6.30
N LEU A 158 -17.64 8.88 5.71
CA LEU A 158 -19.08 9.04 5.44
C LEU A 158 -19.86 9.30 6.73
N MET A 159 -19.62 8.51 7.79
CA MET A 159 -20.28 8.68 9.08
C MET A 159 -19.97 10.03 9.75
N ARG A 160 -18.76 10.59 9.56
CA ARG A 160 -18.43 11.94 10.05
C ARG A 160 -19.22 13.06 9.35
N HIS A 161 -19.65 12.84 8.10
CA HIS A 161 -20.40 13.83 7.33
C HIS A 161 -21.92 13.65 7.39
N TYR A 162 -22.41 12.48 7.78
CA TYR A 162 -23.85 12.23 7.90
C TYR A 162 -24.40 12.79 9.21
N SER A 163 -25.60 13.38 9.13
CA SER A 163 -26.41 13.66 10.32
C SER A 163 -26.96 12.36 10.91
N GLU A 164 -27.28 12.35 12.20
CA GLU A 164 -27.90 11.19 12.88
C GLU A 164 -29.24 10.78 12.26
N SER A 165 -29.94 11.71 11.61
CA SER A 165 -31.19 11.48 10.88
C SER A 165 -31.03 10.85 9.50
N ASN A 166 -29.80 10.66 9.01
CA ASN A 166 -29.56 10.12 7.68
C ASN A 166 -29.89 8.61 7.64
N LEU A 167 -30.74 8.22 6.68
CA LEU A 167 -31.18 6.83 6.48
C LEU A 167 -30.04 5.85 6.14
N ASP A 168 -28.88 6.34 5.69
CA ASP A 168 -27.70 5.53 5.36
C ASP A 168 -26.73 5.38 6.55
N MET A 169 -26.92 6.17 7.62
CA MET A 169 -26.05 6.14 8.80
C MET A 169 -26.02 4.75 9.45
N GLN A 170 -27.20 4.14 9.62
CA GLN A 170 -27.29 2.82 10.26
C GLN A 170 -26.61 1.73 9.43
N ASP A 171 -26.80 1.74 8.11
CA ASP A 171 -26.16 0.80 7.21
C ASP A 171 -24.63 0.98 7.19
N CYS A 172 -24.14 2.22 7.20
CA CYS A 172 -22.71 2.53 7.36
C CYS A 172 -22.13 2.02 8.68
N ARG A 173 -22.84 2.18 9.80
CA ARG A 173 -22.40 1.68 11.12
C ARG A 173 -22.30 0.16 11.14
N VAL A 174 -23.33 -0.54 10.63
CA VAL A 174 -23.33 -2.00 10.55
C VAL A 174 -22.18 -2.49 9.68
N ALA A 175 -21.99 -1.88 8.50
CA ALA A 175 -20.90 -2.23 7.60
C ALA A 175 -19.53 -1.99 8.23
N HIS A 176 -19.33 -0.83 8.87
CA HIS A 176 -18.07 -0.46 9.53
C HIS A 176 -17.74 -1.42 10.66
N ALA A 177 -18.69 -1.74 11.54
CA ALA A 177 -18.48 -2.65 12.66
C ALA A 177 -18.03 -4.05 12.19
N ARG A 178 -18.70 -4.61 11.17
CA ARG A 178 -18.36 -5.93 10.62
C ARG A 178 -17.01 -5.94 9.89
N LEU A 179 -16.70 -4.85 9.18
CA LEU A 179 -15.42 -4.68 8.52
C LEU A 179 -14.28 -4.55 9.54
N LEU A 180 -14.47 -3.75 10.60
CA LEU A 180 -13.49 -3.52 11.64
C LEU A 180 -13.17 -4.82 12.40
N ASP A 181 -14.20 -5.59 12.77
CA ASP A 181 -14.05 -6.93 13.36
C ASP A 181 -13.21 -7.85 12.46
N THR A 182 -13.44 -7.81 11.15
CA THR A 182 -12.66 -8.59 10.18
C THR A 182 -11.20 -8.15 10.15
N ILE A 183 -10.94 -6.84 10.05
CA ILE A 183 -9.58 -6.27 10.02
C ILE A 183 -8.83 -6.61 11.31
N GLN A 184 -9.45 -6.41 12.48
CA GLN A 184 -8.84 -6.69 13.78
C GLN A 184 -8.53 -8.18 13.93
N SER A 185 -9.44 -9.07 13.54
CA SER A 185 -9.23 -10.53 13.62
C SER A 185 -8.07 -11.03 12.74
N GLN A 186 -7.70 -10.31 11.69
CA GLN A 186 -6.64 -10.68 10.75
C GLN A 186 -5.41 -9.76 10.82
N TRP A 187 -5.35 -8.83 11.79
CA TRP A 187 -4.33 -7.79 11.85
C TRP A 187 -2.91 -8.37 12.01
N ASP A 188 -2.74 -9.39 12.84
CA ASP A 188 -1.44 -10.03 13.02
C ASP A 188 -0.99 -10.78 11.75
N SER A 189 -1.91 -11.45 11.04
CA SER A 189 -1.61 -12.10 9.76
C SER A 189 -1.16 -11.09 8.72
N TYR A 190 -1.84 -9.95 8.66
CA TYR A 190 -1.48 -8.85 7.78
C TYR A 190 -0.08 -8.30 8.09
N LYS A 191 0.21 -8.02 9.36
CA LYS A 191 1.55 -7.56 9.78
C LYS A 191 2.64 -8.57 9.40
N ARG A 192 2.39 -9.87 9.55
CA ARG A 192 3.34 -10.91 9.11
C ARG A 192 3.54 -10.91 7.60
N CYS A 193 2.48 -10.76 6.81
CA CYS A 193 2.59 -10.68 5.35
C CYS A 193 3.37 -9.44 4.89
N GLU A 194 3.11 -8.27 5.47
CA GLU A 194 3.86 -7.03 5.18
C GLU A 194 5.33 -7.17 5.56
N ASN A 195 5.60 -7.77 6.72
CA ASN A 195 6.94 -8.05 7.18
C ASN A 195 7.70 -9.00 6.25
N LEU A 196 7.05 -10.09 5.83
CA LEU A 196 7.61 -11.07 4.92
C LEU A 196 7.94 -10.40 3.57
N TYR A 197 6.98 -9.69 2.98
CA TYR A 197 7.20 -8.96 1.73
C TYR A 197 8.36 -7.96 1.86
N LYS A 198 8.38 -7.16 2.93
CA LYS A 198 9.43 -6.16 3.13
C LYS A 198 10.80 -6.81 3.29
N SER A 199 10.86 -7.93 4.01
CA SER A 199 12.12 -8.67 4.21
C SER A 199 12.62 -9.29 2.91
N LEU A 200 11.73 -9.84 2.08
CA LEU A 200 12.07 -10.35 0.74
C LEU A 200 12.57 -9.22 -0.17
N GLU A 201 11.93 -8.05 -0.16
CA GLU A 201 12.37 -6.88 -0.92
C GLU A 201 13.80 -6.48 -0.52
N VAL A 202 14.09 -6.38 0.78
CA VAL A 202 15.43 -6.08 1.29
C VAL A 202 16.43 -7.17 0.89
N GLU A 203 16.06 -8.44 1.02
CA GLU A 203 16.92 -9.57 0.68
C GLU A 203 17.31 -9.59 -0.81
N CYS A 204 16.36 -9.27 -1.71
CA CYS A 204 16.62 -9.18 -3.15
C CYS A 204 17.66 -8.10 -3.52
N ASP A 205 17.76 -7.03 -2.72
CA ASP A 205 18.68 -5.92 -2.96
C ASP A 205 20.03 -6.08 -2.24
N LEU A 206 20.14 -7.03 -1.30
CA LEU A 206 21.36 -7.32 -0.55
C LEU A 206 22.21 -8.42 -1.21
N VAL A 207 23.53 -8.27 -1.13
CA VAL A 207 24.51 -9.27 -1.57
C VAL A 207 25.53 -9.52 -0.46
N GLY A 208 25.88 -10.79 -0.23
CA GLY A 208 26.87 -11.17 0.78
C GLY A 208 26.33 -11.24 2.22
N VAL A 209 25.03 -11.43 2.38
CA VAL A 209 24.41 -11.75 3.68
C VAL A 209 24.98 -13.09 4.15
N GLN A 210 25.62 -13.12 5.32
CA GLN A 210 26.07 -14.37 5.94
C GLN A 210 24.88 -15.02 6.64
N GLN A 211 24.72 -16.33 6.48
CA GLN A 211 23.67 -17.09 7.14
C GLN A 211 23.99 -17.18 8.64
N THR A 212 23.10 -16.64 9.49
CA THR A 212 23.33 -16.51 10.94
C THR A 212 22.69 -17.63 11.76
N SER A 213 21.91 -18.55 11.16
CA SER A 213 21.22 -19.65 11.85
C SER A 213 21.77 -21.03 11.46
N SER A 214 22.36 -21.73 12.43
CA SER A 214 22.60 -23.18 12.40
C SER A 214 21.39 -24.00 12.87
N SER A 215 20.40 -23.37 13.51
CA SER A 215 19.22 -24.03 14.11
C SER A 215 17.96 -24.10 13.24
N GLU A 216 17.98 -23.60 12.00
CA GLU A 216 16.86 -23.76 11.09
C GLU A 216 17.03 -25.06 10.30
N SER A 217 16.22 -26.06 10.63
CA SER A 217 16.05 -27.29 9.85
C SER A 217 14.97 -27.07 8.78
N GLY A 218 15.34 -27.22 7.50
CA GLY A 218 14.40 -27.17 6.36
C GLY A 218 14.81 -26.22 5.23
N ASP A 219 13.97 -26.15 4.20
CA ASP A 219 14.19 -25.44 2.92
C ASP A 219 14.28 -23.89 3.04
N GLU A 220 14.00 -23.33 4.22
CA GLU A 220 14.02 -21.88 4.51
C GLU A 220 15.33 -21.41 5.17
N LYS A 221 16.29 -22.32 5.35
CA LYS A 221 17.56 -22.04 6.04
C LYS A 221 18.32 -20.89 5.38
N GLY A 222 18.66 -19.88 6.18
CA GLY A 222 19.50 -18.77 5.76
C GLY A 222 18.77 -17.64 5.02
N TRP A 223 17.44 -17.69 4.94
CA TRP A 223 16.66 -16.57 4.40
C TRP A 223 16.71 -15.39 5.36
N LEU A 224 16.86 -14.18 4.82
CA LEU A 224 16.68 -12.97 5.62
C LEU A 224 15.21 -12.86 6.03
N ALA A 225 14.30 -13.19 5.11
CA ALA A 225 12.85 -13.20 5.28
C ALA A 225 12.32 -14.42 6.07
N SER A 226 12.90 -14.73 7.23
CA SER A 226 12.43 -15.77 8.15
C SER A 226 11.17 -15.33 8.91
N ARG A 227 10.27 -16.27 9.23
CA ARG A 227 9.02 -16.00 9.98
C ARG A 227 9.26 -15.41 11.38
N ASN A 228 10.42 -15.72 11.97
CA ASN A 228 10.78 -15.27 13.31
C ASN A 228 11.53 -13.92 13.31
N ARG A 229 11.82 -13.36 12.13
CA ARG A 229 12.53 -12.10 11.98
C ARG A 229 11.56 -11.00 11.58
N GLN A 230 11.56 -9.90 12.34
CA GLN A 230 10.76 -8.71 12.02
C GLN A 230 11.65 -7.57 11.53
N PHE A 231 11.30 -6.98 10.40
CA PHE A 231 11.86 -5.73 9.92
C PHE A 231 11.35 -4.57 10.79
N ILE A 232 12.27 -3.69 11.21
CA ILE A 232 11.96 -2.54 12.04
C ILE A 232 12.16 -1.25 11.25
N ARG A 233 13.36 -1.06 10.69
CA ARG A 233 13.76 0.20 10.04
C ARG A 233 14.85 0.00 8.99
N GLU A 234 14.78 0.78 7.93
CA GLU A 234 15.87 0.98 6.99
C GLU A 234 16.21 2.46 6.84
N GLY A 235 17.39 2.74 6.29
CA GLY A 235 17.77 4.10 5.96
C GLY A 235 19.25 4.29 5.69
N LEU A 236 19.57 5.45 5.14
CA LEU A 236 20.95 5.87 4.96
C LEU A 236 21.47 6.52 6.23
N LEU A 237 22.61 6.03 6.72
CA LEU A 237 23.42 6.68 7.75
C LEU A 237 24.87 6.79 7.27
N GLN A 238 25.65 7.62 7.95
CA GLN A 238 27.06 7.84 7.67
C GLN A 238 27.92 7.15 8.73
N LYS A 239 28.55 6.04 8.38
CA LYS A 239 29.49 5.33 9.26
C LYS A 239 30.84 6.05 9.25
N LEU A 240 31.35 6.38 10.42
CA LEU A 240 32.71 6.90 10.57
C LEU A 240 33.73 5.80 10.26
N SER A 241 34.72 6.13 9.43
CA SER A 241 35.81 5.25 9.03
C SER A 241 37.14 6.00 9.09
N LYS A 242 38.26 5.31 8.86
CA LYS A 242 39.58 5.95 8.72
C LYS A 242 39.62 6.99 7.59
N LYS A 243 38.72 6.91 6.61
CA LYS A 243 38.60 7.85 5.49
C LYS A 243 37.53 8.92 5.72
N GLY A 244 37.07 9.11 6.97
CA GLY A 244 35.96 9.97 7.32
C GLY A 244 34.59 9.29 7.21
N TYR A 245 33.53 10.09 7.19
CA TYR A 245 32.14 9.65 7.12
C TYR A 245 31.80 9.04 5.76
N GLN A 246 31.28 7.81 5.77
CA GLN A 246 30.90 7.09 4.56
C GLN A 246 29.43 6.68 4.60
N GLN A 247 28.70 6.97 3.53
CA GLN A 247 27.30 6.58 3.39
C GLN A 247 27.17 5.05 3.36
N ARG A 248 26.24 4.53 4.17
CA ARG A 248 25.88 3.11 4.24
C ARG A 248 24.37 3.01 4.41
N MET A 249 23.78 2.00 3.77
CA MET A 249 22.44 1.58 4.13
C MET A 249 22.52 0.76 5.41
N PHE A 250 21.63 1.05 6.35
CA PHE A 250 21.41 0.28 7.55
C PHE A 250 20.02 -0.36 7.49
N PHE A 251 19.93 -1.59 7.99
CA PHE A 251 18.70 -2.36 8.12
C PHE A 251 18.65 -2.93 9.53
N LEU A 252 17.66 -2.51 10.31
CA LEU A 252 17.38 -3.00 11.64
C LEU A 252 16.27 -4.04 11.57
N PHE A 253 16.59 -5.25 12.00
CA PHE A 253 15.65 -6.33 12.26
C PHE A 253 15.52 -6.60 13.76
N SER A 254 14.57 -7.43 14.15
CA SER A 254 14.31 -7.79 15.55
C SER A 254 15.44 -8.58 16.23
N ASP A 255 16.34 -9.17 15.46
CA ASP A 255 17.43 -10.02 15.94
C ASP A 255 18.82 -9.52 15.52
N GLN A 256 18.93 -8.66 14.51
CA GLN A 256 20.21 -8.14 14.04
C GLN A 256 20.15 -6.74 13.40
N LEU A 257 21.27 -6.03 13.45
CA LEU A 257 21.55 -4.81 12.70
C LEU A 257 22.52 -5.12 11.55
N ILE A 258 22.13 -4.80 10.32
CA ILE A 258 22.93 -5.00 9.12
C ILE A 258 23.31 -3.64 8.53
N TYR A 259 24.54 -3.51 8.03
CA TYR A 259 24.90 -2.38 7.17
C TYR A 259 25.62 -2.81 5.89
N ALA A 260 25.36 -2.05 4.83
CA ALA A 260 25.78 -2.36 3.47
C ALA A 260 26.22 -1.11 2.69
N SER A 261 27.11 -1.29 1.72
CA SER A 261 27.51 -0.24 0.78
C SER A 261 26.86 -0.46 -0.58
N ARG A 262 26.50 0.63 -1.27
CA ARG A 262 26.10 0.57 -2.68
C ARG A 262 27.21 -0.07 -3.52
N THR A 263 26.84 -1.04 -4.35
CA THR A 263 27.73 -1.60 -5.36
C THR A 263 27.70 -0.76 -6.63
N ASN A 264 28.78 -0.78 -7.42
CA ASN A 264 28.79 -0.15 -8.75
C ASN A 264 28.11 -1.04 -9.81
N SER A 265 27.37 -2.07 -9.40
CA SER A 265 26.64 -2.97 -10.29
C SER A 265 25.46 -2.25 -10.94
N SER A 266 25.13 -2.63 -12.18
CA SER A 266 23.98 -2.12 -12.94
C SER A 266 22.64 -2.39 -12.25
N TYR A 267 22.56 -3.40 -11.37
CA TYR A 267 21.31 -3.84 -10.72
C TYR A 267 20.97 -3.13 -9.41
N LEU A 268 21.62 -2.01 -9.10
CA LEU A 268 21.39 -1.21 -7.89
C LEU A 268 21.49 -2.03 -6.58
N GLN A 269 22.42 -2.96 -6.45
CA GLN A 269 22.53 -3.81 -5.25
C GLN A 269 23.39 -3.19 -4.13
N PHE A 270 23.25 -3.72 -2.91
CA PHE A 270 24.01 -3.33 -1.73
C PHE A 270 24.82 -4.51 -1.17
N LYS A 271 26.14 -4.34 -1.07
CA LYS A 271 27.04 -5.34 -0.50
C LYS A 271 27.12 -5.18 1.01
N VAL A 272 26.79 -6.25 1.74
CA VAL A 272 26.84 -6.30 3.20
C VAL A 272 28.31 -6.25 3.68
N HIS A 273 28.55 -5.45 4.72
CA HIS A 273 29.88 -5.32 5.37
C HIS A 273 29.86 -5.77 6.82
N GLY A 274 28.72 -5.68 7.49
CA GLY A 274 28.58 -6.16 8.85
C GLY A 274 27.15 -6.51 9.20
N GLN A 275 27.05 -7.55 10.02
CA GLN A 275 25.82 -8.03 10.65
C GLN A 275 26.14 -8.16 12.13
N PHE A 276 25.27 -7.58 12.97
CA PHE A 276 25.49 -7.51 14.40
C PHE A 276 24.24 -8.04 15.11
N PRO A 277 24.31 -9.21 15.77
CA PRO A 277 23.22 -9.71 16.60
C PRO A 277 22.86 -8.70 17.69
N LEU A 278 21.56 -8.46 17.91
CA LEU A 278 21.10 -7.48 18.89
C LEU A 278 21.38 -7.89 20.35
N GLN A 279 21.55 -9.18 20.61
CA GLN A 279 21.87 -9.71 21.94
C GLN A 279 23.18 -9.12 22.49
N ASP A 280 24.16 -8.94 21.61
CA ASP A 280 25.50 -8.39 21.93
C ASP A 280 25.64 -6.91 21.57
N LEU A 281 24.56 -6.25 21.16
CA LEU A 281 24.57 -4.86 20.72
C LEU A 281 24.30 -3.91 21.90
N MET A 282 25.03 -2.80 21.93
CA MET A 282 24.78 -1.64 22.78
C MET A 282 24.92 -0.37 21.95
N VAL A 283 24.10 0.64 22.25
CA VAL A 283 24.14 1.93 21.59
C VAL A 283 24.16 3.05 22.61
N GLU A 284 24.94 4.09 22.34
CA GLU A 284 25.07 5.28 23.18
C GLU A 284 25.09 6.53 22.31
N GLU A 285 24.63 7.64 22.86
CA GLU A 285 24.80 8.94 22.22
C GLU A 285 26.29 9.30 22.14
N ALA A 286 26.69 9.91 21.03
CA ALA A 286 28.06 10.40 20.84
C ALA A 286 28.12 11.92 21.09
N GLU A 287 29.33 12.49 21.09
CA GLU A 287 29.54 13.91 21.38
C GLU A 287 28.77 14.86 20.44
N SER A 288 28.57 14.47 19.18
CA SER A 288 27.77 15.24 18.24
C SER A 288 26.29 14.85 18.32
N THR A 289 25.41 15.85 18.36
CA THR A 289 23.94 15.74 18.40
C THR A 289 23.32 15.04 17.19
N MET A 290 24.10 14.70 16.17
CA MET A 290 23.65 13.95 15.00
C MET A 290 24.21 12.54 14.96
N SER A 291 24.95 12.12 15.99
CA SER A 291 25.69 10.86 15.99
C SER A 291 25.44 10.02 17.23
N PHE A 292 25.63 8.71 17.05
CA PHE A 292 25.60 7.72 18.12
C PHE A 292 26.66 6.65 17.85
N THR A 293 27.09 5.98 18.91
CA THR A 293 28.11 4.93 18.87
C THR A 293 27.43 3.58 19.01
N VAL A 294 27.83 2.64 18.15
CA VAL A 294 27.37 1.25 18.18
C VAL A 294 28.50 0.36 18.66
N TYR A 295 28.26 -0.40 19.72
CA TYR A 295 29.16 -1.40 20.28
C TYR A 295 28.59 -2.81 20.05
N SER A 296 29.44 -3.73 19.60
CA SER A 296 29.09 -5.14 19.38
C SER A 296 30.32 -6.01 19.60
N GLY A 297 30.40 -6.68 20.77
CA GLY A 297 31.60 -7.40 21.19
C GLY A 297 32.85 -6.52 21.08
N ASN A 298 33.82 -6.94 20.26
CA ASN A 298 35.08 -6.21 20.04
C ASN A 298 35.01 -5.13 18.94
N ARG A 299 33.82 -4.86 18.39
CA ARG A 299 33.63 -3.86 17.33
C ARG A 299 32.90 -2.65 17.89
N CYS A 300 33.47 -1.48 17.67
CA CYS A 300 32.83 -0.20 17.97
C CYS A 300 32.95 0.72 16.75
N PHE A 301 31.88 1.43 16.42
CA PHE A 301 31.91 2.44 15.37
C PHE A 301 30.88 3.54 15.61
N VAL A 302 31.27 4.77 15.26
CA VAL A 302 30.38 5.93 15.30
C VAL A 302 29.57 5.99 14.01
N VAL A 303 28.30 6.34 14.14
CA VAL A 303 27.35 6.53 13.05
C VAL A 303 26.73 7.92 13.19
N ALA A 304 26.66 8.67 12.09
CA ALA A 304 25.95 9.94 12.02
C ALA A 304 24.70 9.82 11.15
N ALA A 305 23.60 10.39 11.62
CA ALA A 305 22.36 10.51 10.86
C ALA A 305 22.29 11.85 10.11
N PRO A 306 21.46 11.97 9.07
CA PRO A 306 21.33 13.22 8.30
C PRO A 306 20.65 14.37 9.07
N SER A 307 19.94 14.08 10.16
CA SER A 307 19.37 15.06 11.07
C SER A 307 19.30 14.51 12.50
N GLU A 308 19.22 15.39 13.48
CA GLU A 308 19.00 15.04 14.89
C GLU A 308 17.77 14.16 15.08
N TRP A 309 16.64 14.54 14.48
CA TRP A 309 15.42 13.73 14.52
C TRP A 309 15.62 12.31 13.98
N GLN A 310 16.39 12.15 12.88
CA GLN A 310 16.67 10.80 12.37
C GLN A 310 17.59 10.02 13.32
N ARG A 311 18.58 10.67 13.95
CA ARG A 311 19.44 10.07 14.97
C ARG A 311 18.61 9.52 16.13
N ASP A 312 17.70 10.33 16.67
CA ASP A 312 16.85 9.94 17.81
C ASP A 312 15.97 8.74 17.45
N ARG A 313 15.37 8.73 16.24
CA ARG A 313 14.55 7.61 15.77
C ARG A 313 15.32 6.31 15.61
N TRP A 314 16.55 6.38 15.11
CA TRP A 314 17.42 5.21 15.03
C TRP A 314 17.80 4.71 16.42
N LEU A 315 18.20 5.61 17.33
CA LEU A 315 18.60 5.24 18.68
C LEU A 315 17.45 4.63 19.48
N GLU A 316 16.25 5.22 19.39
CA GLU A 316 15.02 4.74 20.02
C GLU A 316 14.66 3.33 19.55
N ASP A 317 14.63 3.12 18.22
CA ASP A 317 14.25 1.83 17.65
C ASP A 317 15.30 0.74 17.91
N ILE A 318 16.59 1.06 17.82
CA ILE A 318 17.67 0.11 18.14
C ILE A 318 17.58 -0.27 19.63
N SER A 319 17.44 0.70 20.53
CA SER A 319 17.37 0.45 21.98
C SER A 319 16.16 -0.42 22.34
N ARG A 320 15.00 -0.13 21.74
CA ARG A 320 13.78 -0.94 21.91
C ARG A 320 13.97 -2.36 21.39
N ALA A 321 14.60 -2.50 20.22
CA ALA A 321 14.86 -3.81 19.61
C ALA A 321 15.84 -4.65 20.44
N ILE A 322 16.91 -4.04 20.96
CA ILE A 322 17.87 -4.71 21.87
C ILE A 322 17.15 -5.20 23.12
N LEU A 323 16.32 -4.36 23.74
CA LEU A 323 15.58 -4.74 24.95
C LEU A 323 14.65 -5.92 24.66
N ALA A 324 13.89 -5.88 23.56
CA ALA A 324 13.01 -6.97 23.15
C ALA A 324 13.78 -8.28 22.85
N ALA A 325 14.94 -8.19 22.19
CA ALA A 325 15.78 -9.33 21.88
C ALA A 325 16.36 -10.01 23.14
N LYS A 326 16.69 -9.22 24.17
CA LYS A 326 17.20 -9.73 25.46
C LYS A 326 16.12 -10.36 26.33
N THR A 327 14.87 -9.89 26.23
CA THR A 327 13.74 -10.45 26.98
C THR A 327 13.12 -11.69 26.33
N THR A 328 13.38 -11.92 25.04
CA THR A 328 12.89 -13.10 24.32
C THR A 328 13.80 -14.29 24.69
N ALA A 329 13.37 -15.12 25.64
CA ALA A 329 14.12 -16.29 26.08
C ALA A 329 14.42 -17.24 24.90
N PRO A 330 15.56 -17.96 24.89
CA PRO A 330 15.79 -19.04 23.95
C PRO A 330 14.69 -20.09 24.14
N LEU A 331 13.90 -20.38 23.10
CA LEU A 331 12.96 -21.50 23.14
C LEU A 331 13.75 -22.79 23.45
N PRO A 332 13.27 -23.65 24.36
CA PRO A 332 13.91 -24.94 24.60
C PRO A 332 13.94 -25.76 23.29
N PRO A 333 14.97 -26.59 23.07
CA PRO A 333 15.08 -27.40 21.87
C PRO A 333 13.82 -28.28 21.71
N PRO A 334 13.31 -28.46 20.48
CA PRO A 334 12.15 -29.31 20.24
C PRO A 334 12.45 -30.74 20.73
N PRO A 335 11.48 -31.43 21.37
CA PRO A 335 11.67 -32.80 21.78
C PRO A 335 11.96 -33.68 20.56
N PRO A 336 12.80 -34.73 20.69
CA PRO A 336 13.12 -35.63 19.59
C PRO A 336 11.81 -36.22 19.06
N ALA A 337 11.61 -36.11 17.73
CA ALA A 337 10.43 -36.60 17.05
C ALA A 337 10.19 -38.07 17.40
N SER A 338 9.03 -38.36 18.00
CA SER A 338 8.60 -39.74 18.20
C SER A 338 8.33 -40.40 16.84
N ALA A 339 8.64 -41.69 16.76
CA ALA A 339 8.66 -42.52 15.55
C ALA A 339 7.28 -42.81 14.93
N ALA A 340 6.43 -41.79 14.77
CA ALA A 340 5.05 -41.93 14.30
C ALA A 340 4.82 -41.44 12.86
N SER A 341 5.85 -41.02 12.11
CA SER A 341 5.70 -40.57 10.71
C SER A 341 6.16 -41.58 9.64
N LEU A 342 6.41 -42.85 10.01
CA LEU A 342 6.83 -43.90 9.06
C LEU A 342 5.69 -44.67 8.38
N LEU A 343 4.49 -44.08 8.22
CA LEU A 343 3.38 -44.77 7.54
C LEU A 343 2.63 -43.87 6.55
N LEU A 344 3.32 -43.42 5.51
CA LEU A 344 2.72 -43.36 4.18
C LEU A 344 3.80 -43.51 3.08
N GLY A 345 4.14 -44.77 2.78
CA GLY A 345 4.61 -45.13 1.44
C GLY A 345 3.47 -44.92 0.44
N GLY A 346 3.68 -44.73 -0.84
CA GLY A 346 4.89 -44.76 -1.65
C GLY A 346 4.43 -44.78 -3.10
N TYR A 347 5.00 -43.94 -3.96
CA TYR A 347 4.96 -44.13 -5.41
C TYR A 347 6.31 -43.67 -5.94
N SER A 348 7.21 -44.63 -6.07
CA SER A 348 8.49 -44.48 -6.74
C SER A 348 8.24 -44.58 -8.24
N THR A 349 8.74 -43.62 -9.02
CA THR A 349 9.04 -43.84 -10.43
C THR A 349 10.50 -43.45 -10.64
N ASN A 350 11.31 -44.46 -10.91
CA ASN A 350 12.72 -44.33 -11.24
C ASN A 350 12.87 -43.73 -12.64
N SER A 351 13.72 -42.72 -12.78
CA SER A 351 14.56 -42.63 -13.98
C SER A 351 15.95 -42.09 -13.59
N THR A 352 16.89 -43.02 -13.49
CA THR A 352 18.32 -42.83 -13.63
C THR A 352 18.66 -42.10 -14.93
N ILE A 353 19.35 -40.95 -14.87
CA ILE A 353 20.30 -40.52 -15.90
C ILE A 353 21.51 -39.88 -15.19
N LEU A 354 22.67 -40.27 -15.69
CA LEU A 354 24.02 -40.20 -15.15
C LEU A 354 24.65 -38.79 -15.18
N ASP A 355 25.64 -38.65 -14.30
CA ASP A 355 26.66 -37.60 -14.25
C ASP A 355 27.40 -37.41 -15.57
N GLU A 356 27.69 -36.15 -15.93
CA GLU A 356 28.95 -35.79 -16.58
C GLU A 356 29.43 -34.44 -16.00
N ASP A 357 30.56 -34.53 -15.29
CA ASP A 357 31.44 -33.42 -14.94
C ASP A 357 31.99 -32.74 -16.20
N ASP A 358 32.10 -31.41 -16.21
CA ASP A 358 33.24 -30.77 -16.87
C ASP A 358 33.63 -29.46 -16.16
N ASP A 359 34.92 -29.34 -15.92
CA ASP A 359 35.59 -28.39 -15.03
C ASP A 359 36.55 -27.56 -15.92
N ALA A 360 36.29 -26.26 -16.10
CA ALA A 360 37.21 -25.40 -16.84
C ALA A 360 37.19 -23.92 -16.38
N LYS A 361 38.17 -23.62 -15.52
CA LYS A 361 38.99 -22.40 -15.40
C LYS A 361 38.56 -21.11 -16.11
N SER A 362 38.31 -20.10 -15.28
CA SER A 362 38.82 -18.71 -15.34
C SER A 362 39.56 -18.27 -16.60
N GLU A 363 39.00 -17.28 -17.32
CA GLU A 363 39.78 -16.16 -17.88
C GLU A 363 39.02 -14.83 -17.82
N ARG A 364 39.77 -13.82 -17.37
CA ARG A 364 39.46 -12.39 -17.32
C ARG A 364 39.38 -11.83 -18.74
N SER A 365 38.38 -11.01 -19.04
CA SER A 365 38.45 -10.09 -20.18
C SER A 365 37.66 -8.80 -19.92
N GLU A 366 38.22 -7.72 -20.44
CA GLU A 366 37.94 -6.33 -20.14
C GLU A 366 36.72 -5.77 -20.88
N VAL A 367 36.21 -4.68 -20.31
CA VAL A 367 35.13 -3.78 -20.73
C VAL A 367 34.88 -3.69 -22.25
N SER A 368 33.61 -3.83 -22.65
CA SER A 368 33.06 -3.01 -23.74
C SER A 368 31.62 -2.58 -23.44
N THR A 369 31.38 -1.29 -23.66
CA THR A 369 30.13 -0.57 -23.47
C THR A 369 29.14 -0.98 -24.56
N GLY A 370 28.01 -1.60 -24.19
CA GLY A 370 26.99 -1.99 -25.18
C GLY A 370 25.67 -2.47 -24.55
N GLN A 371 24.61 -1.70 -24.80
CA GLN A 371 23.19 -2.09 -24.80
C GLN A 371 22.67 -2.90 -23.59
N SER A 372 22.16 -2.20 -22.57
CA SER A 372 21.24 -2.82 -21.60
C SER A 372 19.99 -3.29 -22.35
N SER A 373 19.69 -4.59 -22.28
CA SER A 373 18.45 -5.16 -22.77
C SER A 373 17.25 -4.38 -22.19
N SER A 374 16.15 -4.24 -22.95
CA SER A 374 14.93 -3.56 -22.49
C SER A 374 14.34 -4.20 -21.21
N GLN A 375 14.68 -5.46 -20.94
CA GLN A 375 14.28 -6.21 -19.75
C GLN A 375 15.01 -5.75 -18.47
N ASP A 376 16.29 -5.39 -18.57
CA ASP A 376 17.05 -4.89 -17.41
C ASP A 376 16.60 -3.50 -16.99
N ALA A 377 16.22 -2.65 -17.96
CA ALA A 377 15.72 -1.31 -17.70
C ALA A 377 14.43 -1.31 -16.87
N GLY A 378 13.50 -2.24 -17.14
CA GLY A 378 12.25 -2.38 -16.38
C GLY A 378 12.48 -2.70 -14.90
N LYS A 379 13.36 -3.67 -14.62
CA LYS A 379 13.70 -4.04 -13.24
C LYS A 379 14.40 -2.92 -12.47
N ILE A 380 15.32 -2.21 -13.13
CA ILE A 380 16.04 -1.07 -12.53
C ILE A 380 15.05 0.03 -12.14
N LEU A 381 14.05 0.29 -12.99
CA LEU A 381 12.99 1.27 -12.70
C LEU A 381 12.14 0.86 -11.49
N HIS A 382 11.74 -0.40 -11.38
CA HIS A 382 10.93 -0.88 -10.25
C HIS A 382 11.71 -0.78 -8.95
N ARG A 383 12.96 -1.27 -8.95
CA ARG A 383 13.89 -1.12 -7.81
C ARG A 383 14.08 0.35 -7.46
N ALA A 384 14.36 1.23 -8.41
CA ALA A 384 14.55 2.65 -8.12
C ALA A 384 13.38 3.32 -7.36
N THR A 385 12.18 2.73 -7.40
CA THR A 385 11.00 3.20 -6.64
C THR A 385 10.79 2.55 -5.27
N THR A 386 11.51 1.48 -4.91
CA THR A 386 11.42 0.86 -3.58
C THR A 386 11.94 1.81 -2.51
N SER A 387 11.44 1.64 -1.28
CA SER A 387 11.83 2.54 -0.18
C SER A 387 13.33 2.44 0.14
N VAL A 388 13.97 1.29 -0.09
CA VAL A 388 15.42 1.10 0.11
C VAL A 388 16.22 2.09 -0.74
N HIS A 389 15.93 2.13 -2.04
CA HIS A 389 16.64 2.97 -2.99
C HIS A 389 16.30 4.44 -2.81
N VAL A 390 15.05 4.76 -2.50
CA VAL A 390 14.65 6.14 -2.21
C VAL A 390 15.35 6.65 -0.94
N CYS A 391 15.46 5.84 0.12
CA CYS A 391 16.20 6.19 1.33
C CYS A 391 17.68 6.47 1.05
N TRP A 392 18.32 5.62 0.23
CA TRP A 392 19.71 5.81 -0.19
C TRP A 392 19.92 7.14 -0.91
N HIS A 393 19.07 7.48 -1.88
CA HIS A 393 19.24 8.70 -2.69
C HIS A 393 18.82 9.99 -1.97
N ARG A 394 18.01 9.89 -0.93
CA ARG A 394 17.43 11.04 -0.23
C ARG A 394 17.93 11.23 1.20
N SER A 395 18.90 10.43 1.64
CA SER A 395 19.41 10.47 3.01
C SER A 395 18.25 10.42 4.03
N SER A 396 17.36 9.44 3.83
CA SER A 396 16.15 9.28 4.63
C SER A 396 16.13 7.92 5.32
N THR A 397 15.22 7.78 6.27
CA THR A 397 14.91 6.53 6.97
C THR A 397 13.43 6.22 6.86
N PHE A 398 13.09 4.93 6.90
CA PHE A 398 11.73 4.45 6.78
C PHE A 398 11.52 3.20 7.65
N SER A 399 10.45 3.17 8.45
CA SER A 399 10.16 2.08 9.39
C SER A 399 8.98 1.22 8.97
N MET A 400 8.85 0.02 9.56
CA MET A 400 7.67 -0.82 9.40
C MET A 400 6.39 -0.09 9.83
N SER A 401 6.45 0.71 10.90
CA SER A 401 5.32 1.53 11.35
C SER A 401 4.88 2.54 10.28
N ASP A 402 5.85 3.14 9.57
CA ASP A 402 5.55 4.07 8.48
C ASP A 402 4.96 3.37 7.25
N ILE A 403 5.42 2.14 6.93
CA ILE A 403 4.82 1.30 5.89
C ILE A 403 3.35 1.02 6.19
N LEU A 404 3.07 0.50 7.39
CA LEU A 404 1.71 0.15 7.79
C LEU A 404 0.78 1.36 7.77
N ARG A 405 1.26 2.52 8.26
CA ARG A 405 0.52 3.78 8.20
C ARG A 405 0.25 4.21 6.76
N ALA A 406 1.27 4.18 5.90
CA ALA A 406 1.12 4.58 4.49
C ALA A 406 0.09 3.72 3.74
N ASN A 407 0.00 2.43 4.06
CA ASN A 407 -0.96 1.51 3.45
C ASN A 407 -2.43 1.84 3.76
N GLU A 408 -2.70 2.57 4.84
CA GLU A 408 -4.04 3.07 5.18
C GLU A 408 -4.49 4.25 4.31
N TYR A 409 -3.57 4.93 3.62
CA TYR A 409 -3.86 6.15 2.85
C TYR A 409 -3.67 5.98 1.34
N GLN A 410 -3.72 4.75 0.83
CA GLN A 410 -3.68 4.50 -0.61
C GLN A 410 -4.92 5.07 -1.28
N THR A 411 -4.73 5.86 -2.33
CA THR A 411 -5.83 6.54 -3.03
C THR A 411 -5.55 6.63 -4.52
N SER A 412 -6.60 6.88 -5.29
CA SER A 412 -6.50 7.15 -6.72
C SER A 412 -7.56 8.15 -7.16
N GLY A 413 -7.28 8.88 -8.22
CA GLY A 413 -8.16 9.93 -8.71
C GLY A 413 -7.59 10.68 -9.90
N TYR A 414 -8.43 11.46 -10.56
CA TYR A 414 -7.96 12.39 -11.57
C TYR A 414 -7.39 13.64 -10.92
N LEU A 415 -6.18 14.03 -11.32
CA LEU A 415 -5.57 15.30 -10.95
C LEU A 415 -5.03 16.00 -12.19
N LEU A 416 -4.99 17.32 -12.14
CA LEU A 416 -4.26 18.14 -13.10
C LEU A 416 -2.84 18.35 -12.57
N ARG A 417 -1.82 17.98 -13.35
CA ARG A 417 -0.41 18.19 -13.02
C ARG A 417 0.21 19.30 -13.87
N LYS A 418 1.07 20.13 -13.27
CA LYS A 418 1.91 21.12 -13.96
C LYS A 418 3.33 21.09 -13.38
N PHE A 419 4.34 21.10 -14.24
CA PHE A 419 5.73 21.35 -13.83
C PHE A 419 5.98 22.85 -13.72
N LYS A 420 6.91 23.25 -12.85
CA LYS A 420 7.27 24.67 -12.65
C LYS A 420 7.46 25.46 -13.95
N ASN A 421 8.21 24.91 -14.90
CA ASN A 421 8.56 25.58 -16.16
C ASN A 421 7.70 25.14 -17.36
N SER A 422 6.61 24.39 -17.13
CA SER A 422 5.73 23.94 -18.22
C SER A 422 4.56 24.91 -18.39
N ASN A 423 4.14 25.17 -19.64
CA ASN A 423 3.06 26.12 -19.90
C ASN A 423 1.65 25.56 -19.61
N GLY A 424 1.47 24.23 -19.71
CA GLY A 424 0.15 23.59 -19.63
C GLY A 424 -0.10 22.76 -18.36
N TRP A 425 -1.39 22.54 -18.07
CA TRP A 425 -1.85 21.54 -17.09
C TRP A 425 -2.19 20.24 -17.81
N GLN A 426 -1.80 19.11 -17.24
CA GLN A 426 -2.04 17.78 -17.80
C GLN A 426 -3.02 17.03 -16.90
N LYS A 427 -4.19 16.62 -17.42
CA LYS A 427 -5.12 15.76 -16.68
C LYS A 427 -4.60 14.33 -16.74
N LEU A 428 -4.37 13.73 -15.58
CA LEU A 428 -3.83 12.39 -15.43
C LEU A 428 -4.64 11.62 -14.39
N TRP A 429 -4.78 10.31 -14.58
CA TRP A 429 -5.22 9.42 -13.52
C TRP A 429 -4.01 9.09 -12.65
N VAL A 430 -4.07 9.44 -11.37
CA VAL A 430 -2.96 9.31 -10.43
C VAL A 430 -3.30 8.23 -9.41
N VAL A 431 -2.40 7.27 -9.23
CA VAL A 431 -2.49 6.24 -8.19
C VAL A 431 -1.40 6.50 -7.17
N PHE A 432 -1.80 6.69 -5.90
CA PHE A 432 -0.89 6.81 -4.77
C PHE A 432 -0.82 5.50 -4.00
N THR A 433 0.32 4.83 -4.03
CA THR A 433 0.57 3.57 -3.30
C THR A 433 2.07 3.37 -3.09
N GLN A 434 2.48 2.64 -2.04
CA GLN A 434 3.90 2.43 -1.70
C GLN A 434 4.70 3.75 -1.64
N LEU A 435 4.10 4.81 -1.08
CA LEU A 435 4.68 6.17 -1.04
C LEU A 435 5.11 6.74 -2.41
N CYS A 436 4.48 6.30 -3.49
CA CYS A 436 4.80 6.72 -4.84
C CYS A 436 3.52 7.13 -5.59
N LEU A 437 3.61 8.21 -6.37
CA LEU A 437 2.57 8.57 -7.34
C LEU A 437 2.87 7.90 -8.67
N PHE A 438 1.92 7.14 -9.19
CA PHE A 438 1.96 6.53 -10.52
C PHE A 438 0.99 7.25 -11.44
N PHE A 439 1.49 7.78 -12.55
CA PHE A 439 0.73 8.60 -13.49
C PHE A 439 0.26 7.77 -14.68
N HIS A 440 -1.03 7.75 -14.94
CA HIS A 440 -1.66 7.11 -16.09
C HIS A 440 -2.36 8.17 -16.95
N LYS A 441 -2.56 7.89 -18.23
CA LYS A 441 -3.32 8.77 -19.12
C LYS A 441 -4.81 8.69 -18.77
N SER A 442 -5.29 7.50 -18.46
CA SER A 442 -6.67 7.22 -18.06
C SER A 442 -6.76 6.15 -16.96
N TYR A 443 -7.92 6.02 -16.32
CA TYR A 443 -8.17 4.95 -15.34
C TYR A 443 -8.25 3.54 -15.96
N GLN A 444 -8.34 3.43 -17.30
CA GLN A 444 -8.41 2.16 -18.02
C GLN A 444 -7.03 1.64 -18.43
N ASP A 445 -5.99 2.46 -18.29
CA ASP A 445 -4.63 2.08 -18.68
C ASP A 445 -4.10 0.99 -17.74
N THR A 446 -3.38 0.03 -18.32
CA THR A 446 -2.86 -1.14 -17.58
C THR A 446 -1.47 -0.93 -17.00
N PHE A 447 -0.81 0.19 -17.31
CA PHE A 447 0.52 0.53 -16.80
C PHE A 447 0.73 2.05 -16.70
N PRO A 448 1.59 2.52 -15.78
CA PRO A 448 1.88 3.93 -15.64
C PRO A 448 2.81 4.47 -16.72
N LEU A 449 2.61 5.74 -17.08
CA LEU A 449 3.49 6.55 -17.91
C LEU A 449 4.78 6.95 -17.17
N ALA A 450 4.64 7.23 -15.88
CA ALA A 450 5.73 7.69 -15.02
C ALA A 450 5.40 7.42 -13.55
N SER A 451 6.42 7.45 -12.71
CA SER A 451 6.33 7.33 -11.26
C SER A 451 7.05 8.49 -10.56
N LEU A 452 6.61 8.83 -9.35
CA LEU A 452 7.21 9.86 -8.50
C LEU A 452 7.21 9.40 -7.04
N PRO A 453 8.34 8.86 -6.53
CA PRO A 453 8.46 8.53 -5.11
C PRO A 453 8.40 9.78 -4.25
N LEU A 454 7.63 9.76 -3.17
CA LEU A 454 7.30 10.95 -2.38
C LEU A 454 8.13 11.12 -1.09
N LEU A 455 8.88 10.12 -0.64
CA LEU A 455 9.63 10.21 0.62
C LEU A 455 10.59 11.43 0.63
N GLY A 456 10.36 12.41 1.50
CA GLY A 456 11.15 13.64 1.59
C GLY A 456 10.61 14.83 0.77
N TYR A 457 9.52 14.67 0.01
CA TYR A 457 8.81 15.82 -0.56
C TYR A 457 8.06 16.58 0.53
N ASN A 458 8.08 17.90 0.44
CA ASN A 458 7.24 18.78 1.23
C ASN A 458 5.96 19.09 0.46
N ILE A 459 4.84 19.13 1.17
CA ILE A 459 3.54 19.54 0.64
C ILE A 459 3.27 20.95 1.15
N THR A 460 3.08 21.89 0.24
CA THR A 460 2.72 23.28 0.57
C THR A 460 1.65 23.79 -0.39
N THR A 461 1.13 24.98 -0.15
CA THR A 461 0.39 25.73 -1.17
C THR A 461 1.38 26.48 -2.09
N PRO A 462 0.99 26.82 -3.34
CA PRO A 462 1.79 27.68 -4.21
C PRO A 462 2.05 29.06 -3.58
N SER A 463 3.27 29.56 -3.69
CA SER A 463 3.59 30.94 -3.30
C SER A 463 3.26 31.92 -4.44
N PRO A 464 3.20 33.25 -4.17
CA PRO A 464 2.98 34.25 -5.23
C PRO A 464 4.00 34.16 -6.37
N GLU A 465 5.25 33.78 -6.07
CA GLU A 465 6.34 33.60 -7.03
C GLU A 465 6.09 32.46 -8.03
N ASP A 466 5.29 31.46 -7.65
CA ASP A 466 4.97 30.32 -8.50
C ASP A 466 4.00 30.72 -9.64
N ASN A 467 3.42 31.92 -9.59
CA ASN A 467 2.49 32.47 -10.59
C ASN A 467 1.29 31.53 -10.90
N ILE A 468 0.81 30.81 -9.87
CA ILE A 468 -0.36 29.92 -9.98
C ILE A 468 -1.61 30.65 -9.48
N ARG A 469 -2.53 30.99 -10.39
CA ARG A 469 -3.79 31.67 -10.07
C ARG A 469 -5.00 30.74 -9.89
N LYS A 470 -4.80 29.42 -9.98
CA LYS A 470 -5.89 28.45 -9.87
C LYS A 470 -6.11 28.08 -8.41
N GLU A 471 -7.37 27.88 -8.05
CA GLU A 471 -7.78 27.31 -6.75
C GLU A 471 -7.55 25.79 -6.70
N PHE A 472 -7.56 25.25 -5.47
CA PHE A 472 -7.40 23.83 -5.16
C PHE A 472 -6.07 23.24 -5.66
N VAL A 473 -4.99 24.01 -5.51
CA VAL A 473 -3.65 23.61 -5.94
C VAL A 473 -2.77 23.35 -4.73
N PHE A 474 -2.11 22.20 -4.73
CA PHE A 474 -0.99 21.91 -3.83
C PHE A 474 0.32 21.79 -4.61
N LYS A 475 1.41 22.13 -3.93
CA LYS A 475 2.78 22.11 -4.42
C LYS A 475 3.52 20.98 -3.73
N LEU A 476 4.11 20.09 -4.53
CA LEU A 476 5.08 19.10 -4.06
C LEU A 476 6.48 19.60 -4.42
N GLN A 477 7.33 19.77 -3.41
CA GLN A 477 8.71 20.22 -3.60
C GLN A 477 9.71 19.30 -2.92
N PHE A 478 10.75 18.91 -3.66
CA PHE A 478 11.94 18.25 -3.14
C PHE A 478 13.18 18.84 -3.80
N LYS A 479 14.01 19.54 -3.02
CA LYS A 479 15.15 20.31 -3.53
C LYS A 479 14.69 21.24 -4.68
N ASN A 480 15.22 21.03 -5.88
CA ASN A 480 14.90 21.82 -7.07
C ASN A 480 13.72 21.26 -7.88
N HIS A 481 13.20 20.07 -7.53
CA HIS A 481 12.06 19.48 -8.21
C HIS A 481 10.76 20.02 -7.62
N VAL A 482 9.96 20.68 -8.47
CA VAL A 482 8.71 21.33 -8.08
C VAL A 482 7.60 20.89 -9.03
N TYR A 483 6.52 20.37 -8.44
CA TYR A 483 5.31 19.93 -9.12
C TYR A 483 4.09 20.61 -8.50
N PHE A 484 3.15 20.99 -9.33
CA PHE A 484 1.84 21.49 -8.92
C PHE A 484 0.77 20.50 -9.31
N PHE A 485 -0.13 20.24 -8.38
CA PHE A 485 -1.27 19.36 -8.58
C PHE A 485 -2.54 20.11 -8.23
N ARG A 486 -3.58 19.93 -9.05
CA ARG A 486 -4.87 20.57 -8.87
C ARG A 486 -5.99 19.57 -8.91
N ASP A 487 -6.93 19.74 -7.99
CA ASP A 487 -8.19 19.01 -7.94
C ASP A 487 -9.37 19.88 -8.47
N ASP A 488 -10.55 19.28 -8.62
CA ASP A 488 -11.76 19.92 -9.11
C ASP A 488 -12.64 20.53 -8.02
N SER A 489 -12.44 20.12 -6.76
CA SER A 489 -13.28 20.48 -5.62
C SER A 489 -12.47 20.63 -4.33
N GLN A 490 -12.95 21.49 -3.43
CA GLN A 490 -12.33 21.69 -2.10
C GLN A 490 -12.23 20.37 -1.33
N THR A 491 -13.29 19.57 -1.34
CA THR A 491 -13.33 18.30 -0.59
C THR A 491 -12.35 17.26 -1.14
N SER A 492 -12.16 17.19 -2.46
CA SER A 492 -11.16 16.28 -3.03
C SER A 492 -9.73 16.81 -2.85
N PHE A 493 -9.56 18.13 -2.83
CA PHE A 493 -8.28 18.78 -2.54
C PHE A 493 -7.79 18.58 -1.10
N GLU A 494 -8.69 18.63 -0.13
CA GLU A 494 -8.38 18.40 1.29
C GLU A 494 -8.07 16.93 1.61
N ARG A 495 -8.62 16.01 0.80
CA ARG A 495 -8.43 14.56 0.93
C ARG A 495 -7.10 14.13 0.32
#